data_AF-A0A846GPJ2-F1
#
_entry.id   AF-A0A846GPJ2-F1
#
_cell.length_a   1.000
_cell.length_b   1.000
_cell.length_c   1.000
_cell.angle_alpha   90.00
_cell.angle_beta   90.00
_cell.angle_gamma   90.00
#
_symmetry.space_group_name_H-M   'P 1'
#
loop_
_entity.id
_entity.type
_entity.pdbx_description
1 polymer ?
#
loop_
_entity_poly.entity_id
_entity_poly.type
_entity_poly.pdbx_seq_one_letter_code
_entity_poly.pdbx_strand_id
1 'polypeptide(L)'
;MDQIIAKVFLECVRAIDASELISRVSSTDKEFSFQNWFAVRLERLSLNFDEPSRNAYPDFRLVDFPLGFEIKGLGFPGREANYDCNSQVPSGLHNGRTIYYVFGRYPAKTKEKNYPVYDLVMCHGNFLNADHSYIHKNKNLKGFGSYGDIMIRDRKMYVAPTPFALTDGTERQVTLIAPTGFKFGIDLKHSGTITRIETPRLIRGYYFDMIEHTLTPSYIDNPNAGKKHTFKVFRAAKSLGPTVTLR
;
A
#
# COMPACT_ATOMS: atom_id res chain seq x y z
N MET A 1 -8.40 4.88 -17.52
CA MET A 1 -7.90 4.61 -16.16
C MET A 1 -6.56 5.28 -15.91
N ASP A 2 -5.53 5.04 -16.73
CA ASP A 2 -4.19 5.63 -16.53
C ASP A 2 -4.17 7.15 -16.37
N GLN A 3 -4.96 7.87 -17.19
CA GLN A 3 -5.12 9.32 -17.07
C GLN A 3 -5.68 9.75 -15.70
N ILE A 4 -6.59 8.98 -15.10
CA ILE A 4 -7.15 9.26 -13.77
C ILE A 4 -6.09 9.04 -12.71
N ILE A 5 -5.35 7.94 -12.78
CA ILE A 5 -4.22 7.65 -11.87
C ILE A 5 -3.18 8.78 -11.94
N ALA A 6 -2.81 9.21 -13.15
CA ALA A 6 -1.87 10.31 -13.35
C ALA A 6 -2.41 11.63 -12.76
N LYS A 7 -3.68 11.96 -12.95
CA LYS A 7 -4.31 13.15 -12.37
C LYS A 7 -4.30 13.12 -10.84
N VAL A 8 -4.69 11.99 -10.23
CA VAL A 8 -4.67 11.82 -8.77
C VAL A 8 -3.26 11.96 -8.23
N PHE A 9 -2.27 11.31 -8.87
CA PHE A 9 -0.86 11.45 -8.50
C PHE A 9 -0.37 12.91 -8.60
N LEU A 10 -0.65 13.60 -9.71
CA LEU A 10 -0.24 15.00 -9.90
C LEU A 10 -0.94 15.95 -8.93
N GLU A 11 -2.18 15.66 -8.53
CA GLU A 11 -2.87 16.42 -7.48
C GLU A 11 -2.22 16.22 -6.11
N CYS A 12 -1.73 15.01 -5.80
CA CYS A 12 -0.90 14.80 -4.61
C CYS A 12 0.41 15.62 -4.67
N VAL A 13 1.10 15.63 -5.82
CA VAL A 13 2.30 16.46 -6.03
C VAL A 13 1.98 17.93 -5.77
N ARG A 14 0.95 18.46 -6.43
CA ARG A 14 0.52 19.85 -6.31
C ARG A 14 0.16 20.21 -4.86
N ALA A 15 -0.53 19.34 -4.14
CA ALA A 15 -0.89 19.57 -2.74
C ALA A 15 0.34 19.65 -1.82
N ILE A 16 1.34 18.79 -2.04
CA ILE A 16 2.60 18.81 -1.30
C ILE A 16 3.38 20.10 -1.60
N ASP A 17 3.50 20.47 -2.88
CA ASP A 17 4.19 21.69 -3.30
C ASP A 17 3.51 22.96 -2.77
N ALA A 18 2.16 22.95 -2.71
CA ALA A 18 1.36 24.03 -2.13
C ALA A 18 1.33 24.01 -0.59
N SER A 19 2.08 23.10 0.05
CA SER A 19 2.12 22.95 1.52
C SER A 19 0.74 22.73 2.15
N GLU A 20 -0.15 22.02 1.46
CA GLU A 20 -1.43 21.61 2.03
C GLU A 20 -1.19 20.52 3.07
N LEU A 21 -1.44 20.86 4.33
CA LEU A 21 -1.06 20.05 5.48
C LEU A 21 -2.09 18.95 5.75
N ILE A 22 -1.62 17.83 6.31
CA ILE A 22 -2.47 16.88 7.00
C ILE A 22 -3.02 17.57 8.26
N SER A 23 -4.33 17.50 8.48
CA SER A 23 -4.95 17.94 9.73
C SER A 23 -5.27 16.74 10.61
N ARG A 24 -4.67 16.73 11.81
CA ARG A 24 -4.89 15.71 12.82
C ARG A 24 -6.34 15.74 13.31
N VAL A 25 -7.02 14.60 13.21
CA VAL A 25 -8.39 14.43 13.75
C VAL A 25 -8.35 14.22 15.26
N SER A 26 -7.42 13.41 15.77
CA SER A 26 -7.18 13.22 17.21
C SER A 26 -5.73 12.84 17.51
N SER A 27 -5.29 13.00 18.76
CA SER A 27 -3.95 12.59 19.20
C SER A 27 -3.70 11.08 19.19
N THR A 28 -4.77 10.28 19.09
CA THR A 28 -4.73 8.81 19.08
C THR A 28 -4.99 8.21 17.70
N ASP A 29 -5.40 9.03 16.73
CA ASP A 29 -5.62 8.61 15.35
C ASP A 29 -4.29 8.44 14.62
N LYS A 30 -4.04 7.21 14.16
CA LYS A 30 -2.80 6.83 13.48
C LYS A 30 -2.93 6.81 11.96
N GLU A 31 -4.15 6.77 11.40
CA GLU A 31 -4.35 6.41 9.98
C GLU A 31 -5.33 7.35 9.27
N PHE A 32 -6.40 7.82 9.92
CA PHE A 32 -7.47 8.57 9.26
C PHE A 32 -7.01 9.97 8.81
N SER A 33 -6.06 10.58 9.50
CA SER A 33 -5.60 11.93 9.15
C SER A 33 -4.93 12.01 7.76
N PHE A 34 -4.10 11.02 7.39
CA PHE A 34 -3.52 10.98 6.03
C PHE A 34 -4.55 10.53 4.98
N GLN A 35 -5.46 9.63 5.35
CA GLN A 35 -6.59 9.24 4.51
C GLN A 35 -7.48 10.44 4.15
N ASN A 36 -7.80 11.30 5.12
CA ASN A 36 -8.56 12.53 4.91
C ASN A 36 -7.80 13.52 4.00
N TRP A 37 -6.50 13.67 4.21
CA TRP A 37 -5.67 14.49 3.32
C TRP A 37 -5.74 14.03 1.86
N PHE A 38 -5.75 12.71 1.65
CA PHE A 38 -5.91 12.11 0.33
C PHE A 38 -7.34 12.27 -0.22
N ALA A 39 -8.38 12.13 0.61
CA ALA A 39 -9.78 12.32 0.21
C ALA A 39 -10.00 13.70 -0.44
N VAL A 40 -9.45 14.76 0.16
CA VAL A 40 -9.51 16.12 -0.40
C VAL A 40 -8.90 16.20 -1.81
N ARG A 41 -7.91 15.35 -2.13
CA ARG A 41 -7.35 15.29 -3.49
C ARG A 41 -8.35 14.74 -4.48
N LEU A 42 -9.07 13.68 -4.11
CA LEU A 42 -10.13 13.09 -4.93
C LEU A 42 -11.29 14.08 -5.13
N GLU A 43 -11.70 14.77 -4.06
CA GLU A 43 -12.76 15.78 -4.08
C GLU A 43 -12.40 16.98 -4.98
N ARG A 44 -11.16 17.47 -4.91
CA ARG A 44 -10.69 18.57 -5.78
C ARG A 44 -10.65 18.20 -7.25
N LEU A 45 -10.49 16.92 -7.57
CA LEU A 45 -10.59 16.40 -8.92
C LEU A 45 -12.02 16.05 -9.32
N SER A 46 -13.00 16.30 -8.43
CA SER A 46 -14.41 15.95 -8.61
C SER A 46 -14.61 14.47 -8.93
N LEU A 47 -13.82 13.59 -8.31
CA LEU A 47 -13.95 12.15 -8.44
C LEU A 47 -14.90 11.62 -7.37
N ASN A 48 -15.96 10.93 -7.80
CA ASN A 48 -16.88 10.27 -6.88
C ASN A 48 -16.25 8.98 -6.33
N PHE A 49 -16.38 8.76 -5.03
CA PHE A 49 -15.94 7.54 -4.37
C PHE A 49 -16.94 7.11 -3.29
N ASP A 50 -17.05 5.80 -3.07
CA ASP A 50 -17.86 5.26 -1.98
C ASP A 50 -17.31 5.75 -0.63
N GLU A 51 -18.20 6.01 0.33
CA GLU A 51 -17.77 6.36 1.69
C GLU A 51 -16.76 5.34 2.24
N PRO A 52 -15.59 5.80 2.71
CA PRO A 52 -14.61 4.92 3.33
C PRO A 52 -15.19 4.26 4.57
N SER A 53 -14.97 2.95 4.71
CA SER A 53 -15.42 2.18 5.87
C SER A 53 -14.27 1.35 6.42
N ARG A 54 -14.17 1.27 7.75
CA ARG A 54 -13.09 0.53 8.45
C ARG A 54 -12.96 -0.93 8.05
N ASN A 55 -14.01 -1.53 7.49
CA ASN A 55 -14.03 -2.94 7.06
C ASN A 55 -14.13 -3.10 5.55
N ALA A 56 -14.00 -2.02 4.77
CA ALA A 56 -14.03 -2.05 3.32
C ALA A 56 -12.62 -1.92 2.75
N TYR A 57 -12.32 -2.69 1.71
CA TYR A 57 -11.08 -2.62 0.97
C TYR A 57 -11.37 -2.39 -0.53
N PRO A 58 -10.59 -1.55 -1.22
CA PRO A 58 -9.62 -0.59 -0.65
C PRO A 58 -10.32 0.60 0.03
N ASP A 59 -9.56 1.42 0.77
CA ASP A 59 -10.05 2.62 1.47
C ASP A 59 -10.93 3.53 0.61
N PHE A 60 -10.50 3.82 -0.63
CA PHE A 60 -11.26 4.60 -1.60
C PHE A 60 -11.60 3.76 -2.82
N ARG A 61 -12.89 3.65 -3.14
CA ARG A 61 -13.41 2.94 -4.31
C ARG A 61 -14.05 3.98 -5.22
N LEU A 62 -13.45 4.25 -6.38
CA LEU A 62 -14.07 5.20 -7.31
C LEU A 62 -15.36 4.61 -7.88
N VAL A 63 -16.37 5.46 -8.05
CA VAL A 63 -17.69 5.07 -8.59
C VAL A 63 -17.62 4.92 -10.10
N ASP A 64 -17.08 5.94 -10.78
CA ASP A 64 -17.10 6.06 -12.24
C ASP A 64 -15.99 5.23 -12.92
N PHE A 65 -15.05 4.69 -12.14
CA PHE A 65 -13.91 3.94 -12.65
C PHE A 65 -13.69 2.68 -11.80
N PRO A 66 -13.33 1.53 -12.41
CA PRO A 66 -12.94 0.34 -11.68
C PRO A 66 -11.51 0.51 -11.12
N LEU A 67 -11.34 1.49 -10.25
CA LEU A 67 -10.10 1.91 -9.63
C LEU A 67 -10.32 2.10 -8.14
N GLY A 68 -9.35 1.71 -7.34
CA GLY A 68 -9.36 2.05 -5.92
C GLY A 68 -7.98 2.34 -5.37
N PHE A 69 -7.96 3.06 -4.25
CA PHE A 69 -6.76 3.51 -3.56
C PHE A 69 -6.76 3.02 -2.12
N GLU A 70 -5.72 2.31 -1.75
CA GLU A 70 -5.46 1.88 -0.38
C GLU A 70 -4.41 2.81 0.23
N ILE A 71 -4.72 3.43 1.37
CA ILE A 71 -3.91 4.48 1.96
C ILE A 71 -3.09 3.95 3.12
N LYS A 72 -1.82 4.32 3.17
CA LYS A 72 -0.91 3.96 4.25
C LYS A 72 -0.11 5.17 4.70
N GLY A 73 -0.51 5.72 5.85
CA GLY A 73 0.21 6.77 6.54
C GLY A 73 1.37 6.21 7.36
N LEU A 74 2.57 6.77 7.20
CA LEU A 74 3.78 6.31 7.89
C LEU A 74 4.42 7.45 8.69
N GLY A 75 4.45 7.33 10.01
CA GLY A 75 5.19 8.26 10.86
C GLY A 75 6.71 8.13 10.65
N PHE A 76 7.38 9.24 10.36
CA PHE A 76 8.82 9.35 10.13
C PHE A 76 9.50 10.38 11.07
N PRO A 77 10.69 10.07 11.65
CA PRO A 77 11.34 8.76 11.62
C PRO A 77 10.50 7.72 12.40
N GLY A 78 10.49 6.49 11.92
CA GLY A 78 9.63 5.44 12.47
C GLY A 78 9.70 4.13 11.70
N ARG A 79 8.57 3.41 11.62
CA ARG A 79 8.49 2.14 10.91
C ARG A 79 8.45 2.40 9.40
N GLU A 80 9.59 2.23 8.75
CA GLU A 80 9.72 2.47 7.30
C GLU A 80 9.81 1.17 6.49
N ALA A 81 10.33 0.10 7.07
CA ALA A 81 10.62 -1.14 6.34
C ALA A 81 9.36 -1.88 5.88
N ASN A 82 8.29 -1.84 6.68
CA ASN A 82 7.10 -2.63 6.44
C ASN A 82 5.86 -2.01 7.10
N TYR A 83 4.68 -2.50 6.72
CA TYR A 83 3.39 -2.10 7.27
C TYR A 83 2.51 -3.33 7.48
N ASP A 84 1.51 -3.19 8.36
CA ASP A 84 0.57 -4.27 8.66
C ASP A 84 -0.58 -4.25 7.65
N CYS A 85 -0.87 -5.41 7.07
CA CYS A 85 -2.04 -5.63 6.24
C CYS A 85 -3.01 -6.50 7.05
N ASN A 86 -4.15 -5.92 7.42
CA ASN A 86 -5.17 -6.62 8.20
C ASN A 86 -6.22 -7.19 7.25
N SER A 87 -6.52 -8.47 7.39
CA SER A 87 -7.60 -9.17 6.66
C SER A 87 -7.44 -9.29 5.14
N GLN A 88 -6.54 -8.54 4.50
CA GLN A 88 -6.29 -8.58 3.06
C GLN A 88 -4.78 -8.45 2.78
N VAL A 89 -4.23 -9.38 2.02
CA VAL A 89 -2.86 -9.25 1.48
C VAL A 89 -2.83 -8.18 0.39
N PRO A 90 -1.71 -7.47 0.18
CA PRO A 90 -1.62 -6.50 -0.89
C PRO A 90 -1.95 -7.14 -2.24
N SER A 91 -2.67 -6.42 -3.08
CA SER A 91 -3.03 -6.88 -4.41
C SER A 91 -3.23 -5.67 -5.30
N GLY A 92 -2.85 -5.75 -6.58
CA GLY A 92 -3.22 -4.72 -7.56
C GLY A 92 -4.57 -4.97 -8.24
N LEU A 93 -5.28 -6.03 -7.86
CA LEU A 93 -6.62 -6.35 -8.36
C LEU A 93 -7.52 -6.79 -7.21
N HIS A 94 -8.71 -6.18 -7.10
CA HIS A 94 -9.72 -6.58 -6.13
C HIS A 94 -11.12 -6.30 -6.65
N ASN A 95 -11.99 -7.33 -6.69
CA ASN A 95 -13.38 -7.23 -7.15
C ASN A 95 -13.53 -6.44 -8.46
N GLY A 96 -12.69 -6.76 -9.45
CA GLY A 96 -12.67 -6.11 -10.77
C GLY A 96 -12.02 -4.72 -10.81
N ARG A 97 -11.53 -4.19 -9.68
CA ARG A 97 -10.85 -2.89 -9.62
C ARG A 97 -9.34 -3.03 -9.66
N THR A 98 -8.68 -2.17 -10.42
CA THR A 98 -7.24 -1.94 -10.28
C THR A 98 -6.98 -1.21 -8.98
N ILE A 99 -5.96 -1.63 -8.22
CA ILE A 99 -5.68 -1.08 -6.89
C ILE A 99 -4.29 -0.45 -6.88
N TYR A 100 -4.26 0.80 -6.43
CA TYR A 100 -3.03 1.52 -6.12
C TYR A 100 -2.91 1.74 -4.62
N TYR A 101 -1.71 1.53 -4.08
CA TYR A 101 -1.37 1.88 -2.73
C TYR A 101 -0.75 3.26 -2.70
N VAL A 102 -1.11 4.08 -1.71
CA VAL A 102 -0.58 5.43 -1.52
C VAL A 102 0.08 5.50 -0.15
N PHE A 103 1.40 5.52 -0.15
CA PHE A 103 2.21 5.64 1.06
C PHE A 103 2.67 7.08 1.22
N GLY A 104 2.33 7.72 2.33
CA GLY A 104 2.83 9.07 2.67
C GLY A 104 3.58 9.04 3.99
N ARG A 105 4.81 9.56 4.01
CA ARG A 105 5.54 9.77 5.28
C ARG A 105 5.28 11.15 5.84
N TYR A 106 5.08 11.24 7.14
CA TYR A 106 4.81 12.50 7.86
C TYR A 106 5.51 12.51 9.23
N PRO A 107 5.66 13.66 9.92
CA PRO A 107 6.37 13.69 11.20
C PRO A 107 5.70 12.80 12.27
N ALA A 108 6.41 11.79 12.76
CA ALA A 108 5.86 10.83 13.74
C ALA A 108 5.55 11.46 15.11
N LYS A 109 6.35 12.45 15.54
CA LYS A 109 6.36 12.97 16.92
C LYS A 109 5.93 14.43 17.04
N THR A 110 5.26 14.99 16.02
CA THR A 110 4.80 16.38 16.11
C THR A 110 3.60 16.53 17.06
N LYS A 111 3.62 17.59 17.89
CA LYS A 111 2.46 18.00 18.70
C LYS A 111 1.51 18.91 17.92
N GLU A 112 1.93 19.38 16.75
CA GLU A 112 1.13 20.27 15.92
C GLU A 112 -0.12 19.55 15.40
N LYS A 113 -1.22 20.31 15.33
CA LYS A 113 -2.48 19.83 14.76
C LYS A 113 -2.37 19.65 13.24
N ASN A 114 -1.59 20.49 12.58
CA ASN A 114 -1.37 20.42 11.14
C ASN A 114 0.08 20.09 10.85
N TYR A 115 0.36 19.19 9.92
CA TYR A 115 1.72 18.78 9.60
C TYR A 115 1.87 18.34 8.14
N PRO A 116 3.07 18.44 7.55
CA PRO A 116 3.26 18.16 6.13
C PRO A 116 3.33 16.66 5.84
N VAL A 117 3.13 16.32 4.57
CA VAL A 117 3.63 15.08 3.97
C VAL A 117 5.07 15.34 3.52
N TYR A 118 6.04 14.55 3.97
CA TYR A 118 7.45 14.68 3.61
C TYR A 118 7.78 14.12 2.24
N ASP A 119 7.21 12.97 1.92
CA ASP A 119 7.34 12.27 0.65
C ASP A 119 6.20 11.28 0.49
N LEU A 120 5.99 10.85 -0.76
CA LEU A 120 4.86 10.02 -1.12
C LEU A 120 5.25 9.05 -2.23
N VAL A 121 4.89 7.78 -2.06
CA VAL A 121 4.97 6.79 -3.13
C VAL A 121 3.57 6.24 -3.40
N MET A 122 3.11 6.42 -4.63
CA MET A 122 1.92 5.77 -5.16
C MET A 122 2.36 4.60 -6.02
N CYS A 123 1.99 3.36 -5.67
CA CYS A 123 2.39 2.18 -6.42
C CYS A 123 1.23 1.25 -6.73
N HIS A 124 1.26 0.63 -7.92
CA HIS A 124 0.30 -0.41 -8.26
C HIS A 124 0.46 -1.60 -7.30
N GLY A 125 -0.63 -2.19 -6.80
CA GLY A 125 -0.55 -3.24 -5.76
C GLY A 125 0.28 -4.48 -6.14
N ASN A 126 0.36 -4.82 -7.43
CA ASN A 126 1.26 -5.89 -7.93
C ASN A 126 2.75 -5.66 -7.65
N PHE A 127 3.15 -4.40 -7.41
CA PHE A 127 4.51 -4.09 -6.99
C PHE A 127 4.82 -4.66 -5.59
N LEU A 128 3.81 -4.72 -4.73
CA LEU A 128 3.92 -5.25 -3.36
C LEU A 128 3.70 -6.76 -3.33
N ASN A 129 2.71 -7.25 -4.07
CA ASN A 129 2.40 -8.67 -4.20
C ASN A 129 1.65 -8.94 -5.51
N ALA A 130 2.19 -9.85 -6.33
CA ALA A 130 1.67 -10.16 -7.65
C ALA A 130 0.57 -11.24 -7.66
N ASP A 131 0.36 -11.95 -6.55
CA ASP A 131 -0.69 -12.96 -6.44
C ASP A 131 -2.07 -12.32 -6.16
N HIS A 132 -3.09 -12.83 -6.83
CA HIS A 132 -4.49 -12.40 -6.73
C HIS A 132 -5.44 -13.55 -6.34
N SER A 133 -4.91 -14.75 -6.14
CA SER A 133 -5.70 -15.97 -5.91
C SER A 133 -6.02 -16.24 -4.44
N TYR A 134 -5.27 -15.63 -3.52
CA TYR A 134 -5.46 -15.85 -2.10
C TYR A 134 -6.75 -15.20 -1.59
N ILE A 135 -7.65 -16.04 -1.05
CA ILE A 135 -8.90 -15.61 -0.43
C ILE A 135 -8.79 -15.81 1.08
N HIS A 136 -8.82 -14.72 1.84
CA HIS A 136 -8.85 -14.78 3.29
C HIS A 136 -10.15 -15.43 3.79
N LYS A 137 -10.05 -16.42 4.68
CA LYS A 137 -11.20 -17.08 5.31
C LYS A 137 -11.12 -16.89 6.82
N ASN A 138 -12.15 -16.29 7.41
CA ASN A 138 -12.28 -16.21 8.86
C ASN A 138 -12.71 -17.57 9.42
N LYS A 139 -11.75 -18.33 9.94
CA LYS A 139 -11.98 -19.63 10.59
C LYS A 139 -11.66 -19.55 12.08
N ASN A 140 -12.08 -20.58 12.82
CA ASN A 140 -11.80 -20.70 14.24
C ASN A 140 -11.67 -22.17 14.63
N LEU A 141 -10.99 -22.40 15.75
CA LEU A 141 -10.75 -23.70 16.37
C LEU A 141 -11.25 -23.60 17.82
N LYS A 142 -11.94 -24.65 18.30
CA LYS A 142 -12.40 -24.77 19.70
C LYS A 142 -11.50 -25.75 20.45
N GLY A 143 -11.67 -25.88 21.77
CA GLY A 143 -10.88 -26.82 22.57
C GLY A 143 -9.70 -26.18 23.31
N PHE A 144 -9.64 -24.86 23.40
CA PHE A 144 -8.55 -24.15 24.05
C PHE A 144 -8.82 -23.88 25.54
N GLY A 145 -7.76 -23.70 26.33
CA GLY A 145 -7.83 -23.47 27.77
C GLY A 145 -8.05 -24.75 28.58
N SER A 146 -7.88 -24.67 29.91
CA SER A 146 -7.97 -25.82 30.81
C SER A 146 -9.32 -26.54 30.79
N TYR A 147 -10.39 -25.84 30.38
CA TYR A 147 -11.74 -26.39 30.25
C TYR A 147 -12.16 -26.67 28.80
N GLY A 148 -11.31 -26.36 27.81
CA GLY A 148 -11.56 -26.62 26.39
C GLY A 148 -12.66 -25.76 25.75
N ASP A 149 -13.24 -24.80 26.46
CA ASP A 149 -14.35 -23.97 26.00
C ASP A 149 -13.90 -22.67 25.31
N ILE A 150 -12.61 -22.35 25.36
CA ILE A 150 -12.05 -21.18 24.67
C ILE A 150 -11.85 -21.51 23.18
N MET A 151 -12.12 -20.51 22.34
CA MET A 151 -11.97 -20.59 20.88
C MET A 151 -10.81 -19.72 20.41
N ILE A 152 -9.92 -20.30 19.60
CA ILE A 152 -8.90 -19.55 18.86
C ILE A 152 -9.51 -19.13 17.52
N ARG A 153 -9.42 -17.83 17.21
CA ARG A 153 -9.83 -17.29 15.91
C ARG A 153 -8.61 -17.19 15.00
N ASP A 154 -8.71 -17.70 13.78
CA ASP A 154 -7.72 -17.48 12.72
C ASP A 154 -7.87 -16.04 12.21
N ARG A 155 -7.17 -15.11 12.86
CA ARG A 155 -7.00 -13.72 12.40
C ARG A 155 -5.58 -13.58 11.88
N LYS A 156 -5.45 -13.47 10.56
CA LYS A 156 -4.14 -13.30 9.92
C LYS A 156 -3.79 -11.82 9.85
N MET A 157 -2.64 -11.51 10.44
CA MET A 157 -1.94 -10.23 10.35
C MET A 157 -0.78 -10.44 9.39
N TYR A 158 -0.77 -9.76 8.25
CA TYR A 158 0.34 -9.85 7.31
C TYR A 158 1.26 -8.65 7.47
N VAL A 159 2.55 -8.85 7.30
CA VAL A 159 3.54 -7.77 7.27
C VAL A 159 4.10 -7.70 5.85
N ALA A 160 3.82 -6.60 5.15
CA ALA A 160 4.30 -6.39 3.79
C ALA A 160 5.36 -5.28 3.77
N PRO A 161 6.36 -5.35 2.87
CA PRO A 161 7.33 -4.28 2.73
C PRO A 161 6.66 -3.00 2.22
N THR A 162 7.15 -1.83 2.64
CA THR A 162 6.76 -0.57 2.00
C THR A 162 7.53 -0.39 0.70
N PRO A 163 7.08 0.45 -0.25
CA PRO A 163 7.89 0.81 -1.40
C PRO A 163 9.22 1.45 -1.00
N PHE A 164 9.27 2.26 0.07
CA PHE A 164 10.51 2.85 0.58
C PHE A 164 11.55 1.81 0.99
N ALA A 165 11.12 0.64 1.47
CA ALA A 165 12.01 -0.46 1.81
C ALA A 165 12.52 -1.22 0.58
N LEU A 166 11.73 -1.22 -0.50
CA LEU A 166 12.01 -1.96 -1.74
C LEU A 166 12.86 -1.17 -2.73
N THR A 167 12.97 0.15 -2.58
CA THR A 167 13.57 1.01 -3.60
C THR A 167 14.53 2.03 -3.03
N ASP A 168 15.56 2.35 -3.82
CA ASP A 168 16.39 3.54 -3.63
C ASP A 168 15.86 4.72 -4.45
N GLY A 169 16.09 5.93 -3.96
CA GLY A 169 15.74 7.17 -4.66
C GLY A 169 14.28 7.62 -4.50
N THR A 170 13.46 6.95 -3.68
CA THR A 170 12.09 7.39 -3.36
C THR A 170 11.99 8.31 -2.15
N GLU A 171 13.02 8.34 -1.31
CA GLU A 171 13.04 9.14 -0.08
C GLU A 171 13.10 10.64 -0.42
N ARG A 172 12.29 11.45 0.27
CA ARG A 172 12.13 12.90 0.01
C ARG A 172 11.66 13.21 -1.41
N GLN A 173 10.96 12.27 -2.06
CA GLN A 173 10.45 12.40 -3.42
C GLN A 173 8.96 12.04 -3.49
N VAL A 174 8.26 12.57 -4.49
CA VAL A 174 6.89 12.14 -4.82
C VAL A 174 6.96 11.28 -6.08
N THR A 175 6.64 10.00 -5.95
CA THR A 175 6.94 8.97 -6.96
C THR A 175 5.73 8.11 -7.29
N LEU A 176 5.48 7.86 -8.58
CA LEU A 176 4.49 6.93 -9.09
C LEU A 176 5.20 5.68 -9.63
N ILE A 177 4.82 4.49 -9.17
CA ILE A 177 5.30 3.20 -9.69
C ILE A 177 4.12 2.48 -10.34
N ALA A 178 4.15 2.36 -11.67
CA ALA A 178 3.04 1.79 -12.45
C ALA A 178 3.51 0.65 -13.36
N PRO A 179 2.61 -0.24 -13.81
CA PRO A 179 2.97 -1.33 -14.72
C PRO A 179 3.54 -0.79 -16.05
N THR A 180 4.35 -1.61 -16.74
CA THR A 180 5.04 -1.22 -18.00
C THR A 180 4.11 -0.63 -19.09
N GLY A 181 2.85 -1.06 -19.13
CA GLY A 181 1.84 -0.61 -20.08
C GLY A 181 1.16 0.73 -19.75
N PHE A 182 1.50 1.35 -18.61
CA PHE A 182 0.92 2.62 -18.18
C PHE A 182 1.18 3.74 -19.18
N LYS A 183 0.10 4.37 -19.67
CA LYS A 183 0.14 5.50 -20.60
C LYS A 183 0.10 6.82 -19.83
N PHE A 184 1.11 7.66 -20.04
CA PHE A 184 1.24 8.96 -19.38
C PHE A 184 1.41 10.09 -20.38
N GLY A 185 1.02 11.31 -19.98
CA GLY A 185 1.18 12.54 -20.76
C GLY A 185 2.46 13.30 -20.42
N ILE A 186 2.63 14.47 -21.03
CA ILE A 186 3.82 15.32 -20.89
C ILE A 186 4.09 15.82 -19.46
N ASP A 187 3.08 15.75 -18.58
CA ASP A 187 3.16 16.19 -17.19
C ASP A 187 3.91 15.20 -16.28
N LEU A 188 4.23 14.01 -16.78
CA LEU A 188 5.03 13.01 -16.09
C LEU A 188 6.34 12.75 -16.83
N LYS A 189 7.42 12.56 -16.06
CA LYS A 189 8.71 12.11 -16.58
C LYS A 189 9.05 10.72 -16.07
N HIS A 190 9.64 9.91 -16.95
CA HIS A 190 10.20 8.63 -16.58
C HIS A 190 11.42 8.81 -15.66
N SER A 191 11.45 8.12 -14.54
CA SER A 191 12.47 8.26 -13.48
C SER A 191 13.08 6.93 -13.03
N GLY A 192 12.86 5.84 -13.79
CA GLY A 192 13.47 4.54 -13.52
C GLY A 192 12.59 3.39 -13.98
N THR A 193 13.19 2.20 -14.06
CA THR A 193 12.50 0.94 -14.37
C THR A 193 12.88 -0.09 -13.31
N ILE A 194 11.89 -0.75 -12.74
CA ILE A 194 12.07 -1.75 -11.68
C ILE A 194 11.50 -3.08 -12.15
N THR A 195 12.18 -4.19 -11.90
CA THR A 195 11.66 -5.54 -12.17
C THR A 195 11.66 -6.37 -10.89
N ARG A 196 10.48 -6.85 -10.50
CA ARG A 196 10.32 -7.84 -9.42
C ARG A 196 10.26 -9.25 -10.00
N ILE A 197 10.80 -10.21 -9.27
CA ILE A 197 10.85 -11.61 -9.69
C ILE A 197 10.15 -12.45 -8.63
N GLU A 198 9.26 -13.33 -9.05
CA GLU A 198 8.57 -14.24 -8.14
C GLU A 198 9.51 -15.30 -7.56
N THR A 199 9.41 -15.50 -6.24
CA THR A 199 10.24 -16.43 -5.46
C THR A 199 10.00 -17.90 -5.86
N PRO A 200 10.98 -18.81 -5.70
CA PRO A 200 10.81 -20.23 -6.02
C PRO A 200 9.74 -20.96 -5.20
N ARG A 201 9.49 -20.55 -3.95
CA ARG A 201 8.57 -21.24 -3.03
C ARG A 201 7.64 -20.28 -2.30
N LEU A 202 6.41 -20.72 -2.06
CA LEU A 202 5.38 -20.00 -1.31
C LEU A 202 5.06 -20.76 -0.02
N ILE A 203 4.68 -20.03 1.04
CA ILE A 203 4.16 -20.64 2.27
C ILE A 203 2.76 -21.18 1.98
N ARG A 204 2.54 -22.47 2.21
CA ARG A 204 1.21 -23.12 2.11
C ARG A 204 0.47 -23.11 3.44
N GLY A 205 1.20 -23.26 4.53
CA GLY A 205 0.65 -23.35 5.87
C GLY A 205 1.76 -23.35 6.91
N TYR A 206 1.37 -23.40 8.18
CA TYR A 206 2.30 -23.49 9.29
C TYR A 206 1.67 -24.34 10.39
N TYR A 207 2.52 -24.92 11.23
CA TYR A 207 2.15 -25.51 12.50
C TYR A 207 2.70 -24.62 13.61
N PHE A 208 1.86 -24.32 14.60
CA PHE A 208 2.29 -23.63 15.81
C PHE A 208 2.12 -24.57 17.00
N ASP A 209 3.24 -24.94 17.62
CA ASP A 209 3.25 -25.72 18.83
C ASP A 209 3.06 -24.80 20.04
N MET A 210 2.00 -25.02 20.83
CA MET A 210 1.71 -24.16 21.98
C MET A 210 2.47 -24.54 23.25
N ILE A 211 3.08 -25.73 23.29
CA ILE A 211 3.90 -26.18 24.43
C ILE A 211 5.33 -25.73 24.21
N GLU A 212 5.87 -26.03 23.02
CA GLU A 212 7.24 -25.66 22.66
C GLU A 212 7.36 -24.21 22.18
N HIS A 213 6.23 -23.53 21.95
CA HIS A 213 6.16 -22.17 21.40
C HIS A 213 6.91 -22.01 20.07
N THR A 214 6.88 -23.04 19.22
CA THR A 214 7.58 -23.05 17.93
C THR A 214 6.63 -22.84 16.76
N LEU A 215 7.09 -22.06 15.76
CA LEU A 215 6.36 -21.82 14.52
C LEU A 215 7.12 -22.46 13.35
N THR A 216 6.52 -23.50 12.75
CA THR A 216 7.14 -24.26 11.66
C THR A 216 6.37 -24.06 10.36
N PRO A 217 6.96 -23.42 9.33
CA PRO A 217 6.30 -23.23 8.04
C PRO A 217 6.38 -24.48 7.16
N SER A 218 5.38 -24.65 6.31
CA SER A 218 5.38 -25.59 5.19
C SER A 218 5.29 -24.83 3.87
N TYR A 219 6.04 -25.30 2.87
CA TYR A 219 6.18 -24.63 1.58
C TYR A 219 5.63 -25.48 0.43
N ILE A 220 5.27 -24.80 -0.64
CA ILE A 220 5.03 -25.37 -1.97
C ILE A 220 5.88 -24.65 -3.01
N ASP A 221 6.10 -25.28 -4.14
CA ASP A 221 6.71 -24.61 -5.29
C ASP A 221 5.78 -23.52 -5.82
N ASN A 222 6.36 -22.38 -6.19
CA ASN A 222 5.61 -21.33 -6.86
C ASN A 222 5.44 -21.70 -8.34
N PRO A 223 4.22 -21.89 -8.86
CA PRO A 223 4.01 -22.17 -10.28
C PRO A 223 4.51 -21.03 -11.20
N ASN A 224 4.66 -19.82 -10.66
CA ASN A 224 5.18 -18.65 -11.36
C ASN A 224 6.65 -18.35 -11.00
N ALA A 225 7.40 -19.29 -10.40
CA ALA A 225 8.80 -19.06 -10.03
C ALA A 225 9.62 -18.44 -11.19
N GLY A 226 10.35 -17.36 -10.90
CA GLY A 226 11.16 -16.67 -11.91
C GLY A 226 10.38 -15.73 -12.84
N LYS A 227 9.04 -15.69 -12.77
CA LYS A 227 8.23 -14.74 -13.53
C LYS A 227 8.60 -13.31 -13.17
N LYS A 228 8.87 -12.51 -14.20
CA LYS A 228 9.30 -11.11 -14.08
C LYS A 228 8.10 -10.18 -14.21
N HIS A 229 8.01 -9.22 -13.29
CA HIS A 229 7.01 -8.16 -13.27
C HIS A 229 7.73 -6.81 -13.35
N THR A 230 7.62 -6.14 -14.49
CA THR A 230 8.32 -4.87 -14.74
C THR A 230 7.38 -3.67 -14.55
N PHE A 231 7.89 -2.70 -13.79
CA PHE A 231 7.24 -1.45 -13.45
C PHE A 231 8.07 -0.27 -13.96
N LYS A 232 7.38 0.75 -14.44
CA LYS A 232 7.96 2.04 -14.79
C LYS A 232 7.72 3.01 -13.65
N VAL A 233 8.72 3.82 -13.38
CA VAL A 233 8.70 4.81 -12.31
C VAL A 233 8.58 6.20 -12.92
N PHE A 234 7.71 7.02 -12.35
CA PHE A 234 7.40 8.35 -12.83
C PHE A 234 7.45 9.37 -11.70
N ARG A 235 7.78 10.61 -12.06
CA ARG A 235 7.60 11.81 -11.23
C ARG A 235 6.92 12.90 -12.05
N ALA A 236 6.46 13.97 -11.40
CA ALA A 236 6.03 15.16 -12.13
C ALA A 236 7.16 15.69 -13.03
N ALA A 237 6.82 16.22 -14.20
CA ALA A 237 7.79 16.58 -15.23
C ALA A 237 8.90 17.53 -14.75
N LYS A 238 8.55 18.46 -13.85
CA LYS A 238 9.49 19.44 -13.27
C LYS A 238 10.19 18.98 -12.01
N SER A 239 9.77 17.86 -11.41
CA SER A 239 10.39 17.33 -10.18
C SER A 239 11.84 16.94 -10.47
N LEU A 240 12.76 17.25 -9.55
CA LEU A 240 14.15 16.79 -9.60
C LEU A 240 14.35 15.66 -8.59
N GLY A 241 15.26 14.73 -8.87
CA GLY A 241 15.55 13.64 -7.95
C GLY A 241 16.33 12.53 -8.64
N PRO A 242 16.94 11.61 -7.87
CA PRO A 242 17.73 10.50 -8.41
C PRO A 242 16.87 9.52 -9.22
N THR A 243 17.49 8.74 -10.09
CA THR A 243 16.82 7.57 -10.68
C THR A 243 16.39 6.61 -9.58
N VAL A 244 15.21 6.02 -9.73
CA VAL A 244 14.69 5.03 -8.78
C VAL A 244 15.09 3.62 -9.22
N THR A 245 15.64 2.86 -8.29
CA THR A 245 16.07 1.46 -8.49
C THR A 245 15.49 0.55 -7.42
N LEU A 246 15.47 -0.76 -7.68
CA LEU A 246 15.16 -1.76 -6.65
C LEU A 246 16.37 -1.92 -5.72
N ARG A 247 16.11 -2.14 -4.43
CA ARG A 247 17.11 -2.58 -3.44
C ARG A 247 17.37 -4.08 -3.52
#